data_AF-A0A554N1G6-F1
#
_entry.id   AF-A0A554N1G6-F1
#
_cell.length_a   1.000
_cell.length_b   1.000
_cell.length_c   1.000
_cell.angle_alpha   90.00
_cell.angle_beta   90.00
_cell.angle_gamma   90.00
#
_symmetry.space_group_name_H-M   'P 1'
#
loop_
_entity.id
_entity.type
_entity.pdbx_description
1 polymer ?
#
loop_
_entity_poly.entity_id
_entity_poly.type
_entity_poly.pdbx_seq_one_letter_code
_entity_poly.pdbx_strand_id
1 'polypeptide(L)'
;MSTTVAHRQQAEVTLDTQTIEVIAEIEAQVVAPVQAAPVRISWAQADSGLWVANYGGYYGGTVDRQGSHFFVADTFGAYVGDFRSLDEAKARLAERLHVLLPDVIRPTA
;
A
#
# COMPACT_ATOMS: atom_id res chain seq x y z
N MET A 1 -17.34 71.02 -11.33
CA MET A 1 -16.75 70.28 -10.19
C MET A 1 -16.41 68.89 -10.71
N SER A 2 -15.13 68.62 -10.96
CA SER A 2 -14.65 67.38 -11.57
C SER A 2 -14.03 66.48 -10.50
N THR A 3 -14.62 65.31 -10.28
CA THR A 3 -14.13 64.29 -9.36
C THR A 3 -13.00 63.48 -10.01
N THR A 4 -11.77 63.71 -9.55
CA THR A 4 -10.61 62.91 -9.94
C THR A 4 -10.67 61.54 -9.25
N VAL A 5 -10.68 60.48 -10.04
CA VAL A 5 -10.58 59.08 -9.60
C VAL A 5 -9.16 58.83 -9.10
N ALA A 6 -9.00 58.61 -7.80
CA ALA A 6 -7.72 58.20 -7.23
C ALA A 6 -7.43 56.74 -7.60
N HIS A 7 -6.48 56.56 -8.52
CA HIS A 7 -5.94 55.27 -8.90
C HIS A 7 -5.33 54.61 -7.66
N ARG A 8 -5.93 53.52 -7.18
CA ARG A 8 -5.38 52.70 -6.10
C ARG A 8 -4.04 52.14 -6.60
N GLN A 9 -2.94 52.64 -6.05
CA GLN A 9 -1.61 52.07 -6.27
C GLN A 9 -1.67 50.57 -5.98
N GLN A 10 -1.56 49.76 -7.03
CA GLN A 10 -1.23 48.36 -6.88
C GLN A 10 0.17 48.32 -6.27
N ALA A 11 0.27 47.82 -5.04
CA ALA A 11 1.54 47.59 -4.40
C ALA A 11 2.35 46.65 -5.29
N GLU A 12 3.46 47.15 -5.82
CA GLU A 12 4.47 46.35 -6.49
C GLU A 12 5.04 45.40 -5.43
N VAL A 13 4.62 44.13 -5.47
CA VAL A 13 5.11 43.10 -4.55
C VAL A 13 6.51 42.70 -5.01
N THR A 14 7.52 43.42 -4.55
CA THR A 14 8.91 42.96 -4.61
C THR A 14 9.05 41.78 -3.65
N LEU A 15 9.02 40.56 -4.17
CA LEU A 15 9.42 39.39 -3.39
C LEU A 15 10.92 39.47 -3.12
N ASP A 16 11.28 39.75 -1.88
CA ASP A 16 12.67 39.66 -1.43
C ASP A 16 13.16 38.21 -1.56
N THR A 17 14.39 37.99 -2.04
CA THR A 17 15.01 36.66 -2.18
C THR A 17 14.93 35.85 -0.88
N GLN A 18 15.01 36.53 0.27
CA GLN A 18 14.87 35.93 1.60
C GLN A 18 13.46 35.34 1.82
N THR A 19 12.40 35.95 1.29
CA THR A 19 11.03 35.42 1.39
C THR A 19 10.85 34.19 0.49
N ILE A 20 11.50 34.17 -0.68
CA ILE A 20 11.49 33.01 -1.59
C ILE A 20 12.25 31.83 -0.97
N GLU A 21 13.39 32.08 -0.32
CA GLU A 21 14.18 31.06 0.38
C GLU A 21 13.41 30.41 1.53
N VAL A 22 12.64 31.19 2.31
CA VAL A 22 11.80 30.66 3.39
C VAL A 22 10.69 29.73 2.85
N ILE A 23 10.08 30.05 1.71
CA ILE A 23 9.06 29.19 1.09
C ILE A 23 9.69 27.89 0.55
N ALA A 24 10.87 27.98 -0.07
CA ALA A 24 11.61 26.82 -0.56
C ALA A 24 12.09 25.89 0.57
N GLU A 25 12.49 26.44 1.72
CA GLU A 25 12.84 25.65 2.91
C GLU A 25 11.63 24.93 3.52
N ILE A 26 10.43 25.51 3.43
CA ILE A 26 9.20 24.86 3.88
C ILE A 26 8.84 23.69 2.93
N GLU A 27 9.03 23.83 1.62
CA GLU A 27 8.84 22.75 0.65
C GLU A 27 9.89 21.64 0.78
N ALA A 28 11.13 21.99 1.13
CA ALA A 28 12.19 21.01 1.40
C ALA A 28 11.96 20.20 2.70
N GLN A 29 11.12 20.69 3.61
CA GLN A 29 10.66 19.99 4.81
C GLN A 29 9.40 19.15 4.57
N VAL A 30 8.95 18.99 3.32
CA VAL A 30 8.00 17.92 2.97
C VAL A 30 8.67 16.60 3.34
N VAL A 31 8.29 16.09 4.51
CA VAL A 31 8.58 14.74 4.97
C VAL A 31 8.22 13.84 3.80
N ALA A 32 9.24 13.33 3.10
CA ALA A 32 9.03 12.38 2.03
C ALA A 32 8.11 11.30 2.59
N PRO A 33 7.00 10.95 1.90
CA PRO A 33 6.13 9.90 2.39
C PRO A 33 7.02 8.68 2.61
N VAL A 34 7.05 8.18 3.85
CA VAL A 34 7.80 6.97 4.17
C VAL A 34 7.26 5.89 3.26
N GLN A 35 8.06 5.50 2.27
CA GLN A 35 7.67 4.47 1.31
C GLN A 35 7.40 3.19 2.13
N ALA A 36 6.13 2.81 2.28
CA ALA A 36 5.78 1.62 3.04
C ALA A 36 6.51 0.40 2.44
N ALA A 37 7.12 -0.39 3.31
CA ALA A 37 7.73 -1.65 2.90
C ALA A 37 6.64 -2.54 2.25
N PRO A 38 6.97 -3.23 1.16
CA PRO A 38 6.02 -4.13 0.51
C PRO A 38 5.56 -5.21 1.50
N VAL A 39 4.25 -5.51 1.51
CA VAL A 39 3.71 -6.57 2.36
C VAL A 39 4.37 -7.89 2.00
N ARG A 40 5.01 -8.49 3.00
CA ARG A 40 5.63 -9.80 2.87
C ARG A 40 4.61 -10.87 3.24
N ILE A 41 4.37 -11.79 2.30
CA ILE A 41 3.77 -13.08 2.64
C ILE A 41 4.85 -14.00 3.19
N SER A 42 4.57 -14.66 4.30
CA SER A 42 5.40 -15.73 4.85
C SER A 42 4.56 -16.98 5.05
N TRP A 43 5.22 -18.14 5.10
CA TRP A 43 4.55 -19.43 5.12
C TRP A 43 5.07 -20.26 6.29
N ALA A 44 4.13 -20.81 7.06
CA ALA A 44 4.42 -21.85 8.04
C ALA A 44 3.81 -23.16 7.55
N GLN A 45 4.54 -24.27 7.71
CA GLN A 45 3.93 -25.59 7.56
C GLN A 45 3.32 -25.97 8.90
N ALA A 46 1.99 -25.88 8.99
CA ALA A 46 1.26 -26.16 10.23
C ALA A 46 1.12 -27.66 10.49
N ASP A 47 1.05 -28.47 9.43
CA ASP A 47 1.04 -29.93 9.48
C ASP A 47 1.64 -30.52 8.18
N SER A 48 1.82 -31.84 8.14
CA SER A 48 2.17 -32.58 6.93
C SER A 48 1.15 -32.32 5.82
N GLY A 49 1.57 -31.62 4.77
CA GLY A 49 0.69 -31.25 3.66
C GLY A 49 -0.15 -29.99 3.88
N LEU A 50 -0.04 -29.31 5.03
CA LEU A 50 -0.79 -28.10 5.32
C LEU A 50 0.14 -26.91 5.55
N TRP A 51 -0.02 -25.87 4.73
CA TRP A 51 0.68 -24.60 4.86
C TRP A 51 -0.30 -23.47 5.17
N VAL A 52 0.10 -22.59 6.08
CA VAL A 52 -0.65 -21.39 6.46
C VAL A 52 0.13 -20.16 6.03
N ALA A 53 -0.56 -19.25 5.34
CA ALA A 53 -0.01 -17.96 4.97
C ALA A 53 -0.15 -16.96 6.13
N ASN A 54 0.92 -16.21 6.39
CA ASN A 54 0.86 -14.95 7.12
C ASN A 54 1.08 -13.82 6.11
N TYR A 55 0.13 -12.88 6.05
CA TYR A 55 0.15 -11.75 5.13
C TYR A 55 0.22 -10.45 5.92
N GLY A 56 1.43 -9.89 6.07
CA GLY A 56 1.62 -8.64 6.82
C GLY A 56 1.20 -8.73 8.29
N GLY A 57 1.37 -9.89 8.93
CA GLY A 57 0.92 -10.15 10.30
C GLY A 57 -0.47 -10.77 10.41
N TYR A 58 -1.28 -10.72 9.36
CA TYR A 58 -2.63 -11.29 9.33
C TYR A 58 -2.62 -12.74 8.85
N TYR A 59 -3.64 -13.51 9.26
CA TYR A 59 -3.91 -14.81 8.68
C TYR A 59 -4.27 -14.65 7.19
N GLY A 60 -3.50 -15.28 6.31
CA GLY A 60 -3.65 -15.19 4.86
C GLY A 60 -4.44 -16.33 4.23
N GLY A 61 -4.82 -17.36 4.98
CA GLY A 61 -5.44 -18.56 4.44
C GLY A 61 -4.50 -19.77 4.43
N THR A 62 -4.93 -20.83 3.75
CA THR A 62 -4.26 -22.13 3.75
C THR A 62 -4.01 -22.67 2.34
N VAL A 63 -2.99 -23.51 2.25
CA VAL A 63 -2.78 -24.45 1.15
C VAL A 63 -2.73 -25.85 1.75
N ASP A 64 -3.66 -26.71 1.37
CA ASP A 64 -3.78 -28.08 1.88
C ASP A 64 -3.55 -29.09 0.75
N ARG A 65 -2.65 -30.05 0.98
CA ARG A 65 -2.32 -31.09 0.02
C ARG A 65 -3.23 -32.30 0.22
N GLN A 66 -4.04 -32.58 -0.79
CA GLN A 66 -4.85 -33.79 -0.85
C GLN A 66 -4.46 -34.60 -2.08
N GLY A 67 -3.81 -35.75 -1.84
CA GLY A 67 -3.25 -36.59 -2.90
C GLY A 67 -2.18 -35.86 -3.73
N SER A 68 -2.46 -35.66 -5.02
CA SER A 68 -1.58 -34.97 -5.97
C SER A 68 -1.97 -33.50 -6.22
N HIS A 69 -2.94 -32.97 -5.48
CA HIS A 69 -3.44 -31.60 -5.62
C HIS A 69 -3.25 -30.79 -4.35
N PHE A 70 -3.16 -29.48 -4.52
CA PHE A 70 -3.05 -28.47 -3.47
C PHE A 70 -4.28 -27.57 -3.53
N PHE A 71 -5.12 -27.64 -2.52
CA PHE A 71 -6.34 -26.88 -2.38
C PHE A 71 -6.05 -25.59 -1.64
N VAL A 72 -6.57 -24.48 -2.16
CA VAL A 72 -6.30 -23.14 -1.61
C VAL A 72 -7.58 -22.54 -1.07
N ALA A 73 -7.51 -22.07 0.17
CA ALA A 73 -8.57 -21.29 0.81
C ALA A 73 -8.01 -19.95 1.28
N ASP A 74 -8.74 -18.86 1.03
CA ASP A 74 -8.31 -17.53 1.45
C ASP A 74 -8.51 -17.27 2.96
N THR A 75 -8.22 -16.05 3.40
CA THR A 75 -8.36 -15.65 4.82
C THR A 75 -9.78 -15.87 5.39
N PHE A 76 -10.80 -15.86 4.53
CA PHE A 76 -12.19 -16.09 4.91
C PHE A 76 -12.63 -17.55 4.73
N GLY A 77 -11.70 -18.44 4.37
CA GLY A 77 -11.97 -19.84 4.06
C GLY A 77 -12.63 -20.03 2.69
N ALA A 78 -12.70 -18.99 1.84
CA ALA A 78 -13.29 -19.14 0.52
C ALA A 78 -12.32 -19.87 -0.41
N TYR A 79 -12.87 -20.81 -1.18
CA TYR A 79 -12.10 -21.60 -2.13
C TYR A 79 -11.55 -20.73 -3.26
N VAL A 80 -10.23 -20.78 -3.46
CA VAL A 80 -9.51 -20.02 -4.50
C VAL A 80 -9.22 -20.89 -5.72
N GLY A 81 -8.98 -22.18 -5.50
CA GLY A 81 -8.67 -23.14 -6.55
C GLY A 81 -7.92 -24.36 -6.04
N ASP A 82 -7.72 -25.33 -6.94
CA ASP A 82 -6.83 -26.46 -6.73
C ASP A 82 -5.75 -26.50 -7.81
N PHE A 83 -4.53 -26.81 -7.39
CA PHE A 83 -3.35 -26.73 -8.25
C PHE A 83 -2.49 -27.98 -8.11
N ARG A 84 -1.69 -28.29 -9.13
CA ARG A 84 -0.80 -29.45 -9.09
C ARG A 84 0.55 -29.17 -8.44
N SER A 85 0.88 -27.89 -8.22
CA SER A 85 2.12 -27.46 -7.61
C SER A 85 1.84 -26.64 -6.36
N LEU A 86 2.64 -26.89 -5.32
CA LEU A 86 2.63 -26.07 -4.10
C LEU A 86 2.97 -24.60 -4.41
N ASP A 87 3.94 -24.37 -5.29
CA ASP A 87 4.39 -23.02 -5.61
C ASP A 87 3.30 -22.24 -6.36
N GLU A 88 2.60 -22.91 -7.27
CA GLU A 88 1.44 -22.32 -7.97
C GLU A 88 0.32 -21.99 -7.00
N ALA A 89 -0.04 -22.94 -6.12
CA ALA A 89 -1.05 -22.73 -5.09
C ALA A 89 -0.73 -21.53 -4.17
N LYS A 90 0.53 -21.41 -3.72
CA LYS A 90 1.00 -20.29 -2.91
C LYS A 90 0.96 -18.97 -3.67
N ALA A 91 1.38 -18.96 -4.93
CA ALA A 91 1.34 -17.76 -5.77
C ALA A 91 -0.09 -17.26 -5.98
N ARG A 92 -1.03 -18.18 -6.25
CA ARG A 92 -2.45 -17.85 -6.43
C ARG A 92 -3.09 -17.31 -5.16
N LEU A 93 -2.73 -17.84 -4.00
CA LEU A 93 -3.18 -17.27 -2.74
C LEU A 93 -2.62 -15.84 -2.54
N ALA A 94 -1.35 -15.62 -2.85
CA ALA A 94 -0.74 -14.29 -2.72
C ALA A 94 -1.41 -13.25 -3.64
N GLU A 95 -1.70 -13.61 -4.90
CA GLU A 95 -2.46 -12.77 -5.84
C GLU A 95 -3.86 -12.45 -5.29
N ARG A 96 -4.58 -13.47 -4.78
CA ARG A 96 -5.91 -13.32 -4.20
C ARG A 96 -5.91 -12.37 -3.01
N LEU A 97 -4.94 -12.48 -2.11
CA LEU A 97 -4.83 -11.63 -0.93
C LEU A 97 -4.56 -10.17 -1.28
N HIS A 98 -3.80 -9.91 -2.36
CA HIS A 98 -3.54 -8.55 -2.83
C HIS A 98 -4.84 -7.83 -3.26
N VAL A 99 -5.80 -8.59 -3.78
CA VAL A 99 -7.12 -8.07 -4.18
C VAL A 99 -8.05 -7.93 -2.98
N LEU A 100 -8.04 -8.90 -2.06
CA LEU A 100 -8.96 -8.92 -0.91
C LEU A 100 -8.57 -7.98 0.21
N LEU A 101 -7.28 -7.75 0.43
CA LEU A 101 -6.75 -6.99 1.56
C LEU A 101 -5.89 -5.80 1.08
N PRO A 102 -6.46 -4.88 0.29
CA PRO A 102 -5.71 -3.74 -0.27
C PRO A 102 -5.16 -2.82 0.83
N ASP A 103 -5.80 -2.78 2.00
CA ASP A 103 -5.42 -1.92 3.12
C ASP A 103 -4.31 -2.50 3.98
N VAL A 104 -4.11 -3.82 3.95
CA VAL A 104 -2.95 -4.46 4.60
C VAL A 104 -1.65 -4.02 3.90
N ILE A 105 -1.75 -3.55 2.65
CA ILE A 105 -0.64 -3.03 1.83
C ILE A 105 -0.34 -1.55 2.08
N ARG A 106 -1.21 -0.80 2.76
CA ARG A 106 -1.02 0.65 2.90
C ARG A 106 -0.12 1.03 4.08
N PRO A 107 0.73 2.06 3.93
CA PRO A 107 1.25 2.79 5.09
C PRO A 107 0.05 3.33 5.89
N THR A 108 0.10 3.21 7.21
CA THR A 108 -0.74 4.05 8.08
C THR A 108 -0.47 5.51 7.72
N ALA A 109 -1.56 6.22 7.42
CA ALA A 109 -1.58 7.64 7.07
C ALA A 109 -1.00 8.53 8.17
#